data_AF-A0A3P7JRP0-F1
#
_entry.id   AF-A0A3P7JRP0-F1
#
_cell.length_a   1.000
_cell.length_b   1.000
_cell.length_c   1.000
_cell.angle_alpha   90.00
_cell.angle_beta   90.00
_cell.angle_gamma   90.00
#
_symmetry.space_group_name_H-M   'P 1'
#
loop_
_entity.id
_entity.type
_entity.pdbx_description
1 polymer ?
#
loop_
_entity_poly.entity_id
_entity_poly.type
_entity_poly.pdbx_seq_one_letter_code
_entity_poly.pdbx_strand_id
1 'polypeptide(L)' 'YRVSVSVCQNIRNNRIVPERLCADQPRPRPIVEKCPHIVCPSNYR' A
#
# COMPACT_ATOMS: atom_id res chain seq x y z
N TYR A 1 2.78 9.99 -6.13
CA TYR A 1 3.31 9.21 -5.00
C TYR A 1 2.51 7.92 -4.89
N ARG A 2 3.14 6.81 -4.55
CA ARG A 2 2.51 5.53 -4.18
C ARG A 2 2.57 5.41 -2.66
N VAL A 3 1.48 4.95 -2.04
CA VAL A 3 1.39 4.78 -0.58
C VAL A 3 1.00 3.34 -0.30
N SER A 4 1.76 2.65 0.55
CA SER A 4 1.42 1.29 0.96
C SER A 4 0.23 1.29 1.92
N VAL A 5 -0.65 0.30 1.81
CA VAL A 5 -1.75 0.07 2.77
C VAL A 5 -1.48 -1.20 3.56
N SER A 6 -1.64 -1.14 4.87
CA SER A 6 -1.56 -2.31 5.75
C SER A 6 -2.90 -3.03 5.80
N VAL A 7 -2.89 -4.36 5.79
CA VAL A 7 -4.08 -5.20 5.90
C VAL A 7 -3.97 -6.14 7.10
N CYS A 8 -5.11 -6.46 7.72
CA CYS A 8 -5.17 -7.45 8.79
C CYS A 8 -5.19 -8.85 8.16
N GLN A 9 -4.25 -9.71 8.54
CA GLN A 9 -4.13 -11.07 8.04
C GLN A 9 -4.20 -12.06 9.19
N ASN A 10 -5.01 -13.11 9.03
CA ASN A 10 -5.06 -14.19 9.99
C ASN A 10 -3.85 -15.11 9.80
N ILE A 11 -2.97 -15.15 10.80
CA ILE A 11 -1.72 -15.93 10.78
C ILE A 11 -1.91 -17.45 10.66
N ARG A 12 -3.09 -17.98 11.00
CA ARG A 12 -3.37 -19.42 10.97
C ARG A 12 -3.70 -19.92 9.58
N ASN A 13 -4.29 -19.08 8.74
CA ASN A 13 -4.78 -19.48 7.40
C ASN A 13 -4.37 -18.51 6.29
N ASN A 14 -3.58 -17.48 6.60
CA ASN A 14 -3.10 -16.43 5.69
C ASN A 14 -4.20 -15.64 4.96
N ARG A 15 -5.45 -15.68 5.44
CA ARG A 15 -6.55 -14.94 4.83
C ARG A 15 -6.57 -13.50 5.32
N ILE A 16 -6.84 -12.57 4.40
CA ILE A 16 -7.15 -11.18 4.76
C ILE A 16 -8.49 -11.17 5.48
N VAL A 17 -8.55 -10.44 6.58
CA VAL A 17 -9.74 -10.33 7.42
C VAL A 17 -10.08 -8.86 7.67
N PRO A 18 -11.29 -8.55 8.17
CA PRO A 18 -11.68 -7.18 8.47
C PRO A 18 -10.72 -6.51 9.46
N GLU A 19 -10.40 -5.24 9.21
CA GLU A 19 -9.45 -4.45 10.01
C GLU A 19 -9.82 -4.38 11.49
N ARG A 20 -11.13 -4.39 11.81
CA ARG A 20 -11.66 -4.41 13.18
C ARG A 20 -11.11 -5.55 14.05
N LEU A 21 -10.66 -6.66 13.46
CA LEU A 21 -10.07 -7.78 14.20
C LEU A 21 -8.62 -7.52 14.63
N CYS A 22 -7.96 -6.53 14.04
CA CYS A 22 -6.63 -6.04 14.41
C CYS A 22 -6.70 -4.65 15.08
N ALA A 23 -7.87 -4.19 15.56
CA ALA A 23 -8.06 -2.81 16.04
C ALA A 23 -7.11 -2.43 17.20
N ASP A 24 -6.76 -3.41 18.03
CA ASP A 24 -5.85 -3.23 19.19
C ASP A 24 -4.37 -3.35 18.80
N GLN A 25 -4.05 -3.69 17.55
CA GLN A 25 -2.68 -3.85 17.10
C GLN A 25 -2.11 -2.51 16.60
N PRO A 26 -0.85 -2.19 16.92
CA PRO A 26 -0.21 -1.00 16.38
C PRO A 26 -0.08 -1.10 14.87
N ARG A 27 -0.49 -0.04 14.16
CA ARG A 27 -0.42 -0.01 12.69
C ARG A 27 1.03 0.22 12.23
N PRO A 28 1.49 -0.50 11.20
CA PRO A 28 2.74 -0.18 10.53
C PRO A 28 2.67 1.24 9.95
N ARG A 29 3.80 1.94 9.93
CA ARG A 29 3.88 3.21 9.21
C ARG A 29 3.78 2.93 7.70
N PRO A 30 2.97 3.71 6.96
CA PRO A 30 2.89 3.53 5.51
C PRO A 30 4.20 3.93 4.86
N ILE A 31 4.64 3.13 3.88
CA ILE A 31 5.74 3.43 2.98
C ILE A 31 5.20 4.36 1.90
N VAL A 32 5.90 5.48 1.68
CA VAL A 32 5.54 6.48 0.68
C VAL A 32 6.66 6.55 -0.36
N GLU A 33 6.32 6.25 -1.61
CA GLU A 33 7.27 6.26 -2.73
C GLU A 33 6.90 7.35 -3.75
N LYS A 34 7.90 8.03 -4.32
CA LYS A 34 7.66 8.94 -5.44
C LYS A 34 7.38 8.11 -6.69
N CYS A 35 6.30 8.47 -7.41
CA CYS A 35 6.06 7.84 -8.71
C CYS A 35 7.16 8.26 -9.68
N PRO A 36 7.58 7.38 -10.60
CA PRO A 36 8.47 7.79 -11.67
C PRO A 36 7.81 8.91 -12.47
N HIS A 37 8.60 9.94 -12.78
CA HIS A 37 8.15 11.00 -13.67
C HIS A 37 8.21 10.47 -15.11
N ILE A 38 7.05 10.17 -15.68
CA ILE A 38 6.94 9.69 -17.06
C ILE A 38 6.99 10.93 -17.98
N VAL A 39 8.08 11.09 -18.71
CA VAL A 39 8.20 12.14 -19.74
C VAL A 39 7.56 11.62 -21.01
N CYS A 40 6.54 12.31 -21.52
CA CYS A 40 5.98 12.01 -22.83
C CYS A 40 7.01 12.34 -23.92
N PRO A 41 7.22 11.47 -24.93
CA PRO A 41 8.12 11.79 -26.04
C PRO A 41 7.56 12.99 -26.80
N SER A 42 8.29 14.10 -26.75
CA SER A 42 8.00 15.32 -27.48
C SER A 42 8.39 15.16 -28.95
N ASN A 43 7.74 14.24 -29.65
CA ASN A 43 7.75 14.22 -31.12
C ASN A 43 6.79 15.32 -31.60
N TYR A 44 7.24 16.58 -31.52
CA TYR A 44 6.69 17.62 -32.37
C TYR A 44 7.07 17.26 -33.80
N ARG A 45 6.05 16.91 -34.58
CA ARG A 45 6.17 16.74 -36.02
C ARG A 45 6.26 18.10 -36.70
#